data_AF-A0AAN6GFZ8-F1
#
_entry.id   AF-A0AAN6GFZ8-F1
#
_cell.length_a   1.000
_cell.length_b   1.000
_cell.length_c   1.000
_cell.angle_alpha   90.00
_cell.angle_beta   90.00
_cell.angle_gamma   90.00
#
_symmetry.space_group_name_H-M   'P 1'
#
loop_
_entity.id
_entity.type
_entity.pdbx_description
1 polymer ?
#
loop_
_entity_poly.entity_id
_entity_poly.type
_entity_poly.pdbx_seq_one_letter_code
_entity_poly.pdbx_strand_id
1 'polypeptide(L)' 'MRGAVQTYIFYGYKRIMQQAPYFAIPFAAGYGIYTWGKKTNAYNNSKAGHLAHGHDE' A
#
# COMPACT_ATOMS: atom_id res chain seq x y z
N MET A 1 -38.45 4.00 7.39
CA MET A 1 -36.97 3.91 7.34
C MET A 1 -36.35 2.97 8.39
N ARG A 2 -37.07 1.98 8.94
CA ARG A 2 -36.44 0.97 9.81
C ARG A 2 -35.61 0.01 8.95
N GLY A 3 -34.37 -0.28 9.35
CA GLY A 3 -33.46 -1.19 8.65
C GLY A 3 -32.67 -0.59 7.48
N ALA A 4 -32.90 0.66 7.08
CA ALA A 4 -32.21 1.29 5.95
C ALA A 4 -30.68 1.34 6.15
N VAL A 5 -30.21 1.59 7.37
CA VAL A 5 -28.78 1.59 7.72
C VAL A 5 -28.18 0.20 7.60
N GLN A 6 -28.87 -0.81 8.14
CA GLN A 6 -28.43 -2.21 8.08
C GLN A 6 -28.34 -2.70 6.63
N THR A 7 -29.39 -2.44 5.85
CA THR A 7 -29.43 -2.69 4.40
C THR A 7 -28.29 -1.96 3.69
N TYR A 8 -28.13 -0.65 3.92
CA TYR A 8 -27.08 0.14 3.28
C TYR A 8 -25.67 -0.37 3.59
N ILE A 9 -25.39 -0.80 4.82
CA ILE A 9 -24.09 -1.35 5.19
C ILE A 9 -23.82 -2.65 4.42
N PHE A 10 -24.76 -3.60 4.40
CA PHE A 10 -24.54 -4.89 3.72
C PHE A 10 -24.49 -4.76 2.20
N TYR A 11 -25.41 -4.01 1.60
CA TYR A 11 -25.45 -3.81 0.14
C TYR A 11 -24.36 -2.83 -0.34
N GLY A 12 -24.03 -1.82 0.46
CA GLY A 12 -22.95 -0.87 0.19
C GLY A 12 -21.58 -1.54 0.25
N TYR A 13 -21.33 -2.37 1.28
CA TYR A 13 -20.10 -3.17 1.38
C TYR A 13 -19.92 -4.05 0.14
N LYS A 14 -20.97 -4.79 -0.27
CA LYS A 14 -20.92 -5.63 -1.46
C LYS A 14 -20.55 -4.83 -2.72
N ARG A 15 -21.12 -3.63 -2.89
CA ARG A 15 -20.83 -2.75 -4.03
C ARG A 15 -19.38 -2.26 -4.03
N ILE A 16 -18.85 -1.87 -2.88
CA ILE A 16 -17.45 -1.41 -2.76
C ILE A 16 -16.50 -2.57 -3.03
N MET A 17 -16.77 -3.75 -2.48
CA MET A 17 -15.92 -4.93 -2.69
C MET A 17 -15.87 -5.39 -4.14
N GLN A 18 -16.95 -5.24 -4.91
CA GLN A 18 -16.94 -5.50 -6.35
C GLN A 18 -16.00 -4.56 -7.12
N GLN A 19 -15.81 -3.34 -6.63
CA GLN A 19 -14.90 -2.36 -7.23
C GLN A 19 -13.50 -2.40 -6.61
N ALA A 20 -13.32 -3.10 -5.48
CA ALA A 20 -12.06 -3.16 -4.76
C ALA A 20 -10.85 -3.53 -5.62
N PRO A 21 -10.91 -4.50 -6.54
CA PRO A 21 -9.75 -4.82 -7.38
C PRO A 21 -9.23 -3.61 -8.17
N TYR A 22 -10.10 -2.72 -8.63
CA TYR A 22 -9.71 -1.57 -9.46
C TYR A 22 -9.00 -0.46 -8.69
N PHE A 23 -9.24 -0.32 -7.39
CA PHE A 23 -8.59 0.70 -6.58
C PHE A 23 -7.59 0.10 -5.58
N ALA A 24 -7.93 -0.99 -4.91
CA ALA A 24 -7.10 -1.58 -3.89
C ALA A 24 -5.77 -2.09 -4.45
N ILE A 25 -5.77 -2.67 -5.66
CA ILE A 25 -4.54 -3.15 -6.30
C ILE A 25 -3.58 -1.99 -6.61
N PRO A 26 -3.97 -0.92 -7.35
CA PRO A 26 -3.06 0.18 -7.61
C PRO A 26 -2.65 0.93 -6.33
N PHE A 27 -3.54 1.08 -5.35
CA PHE A 27 -3.16 1.67 -4.05
C PHE A 27 -2.16 0.81 -3.29
N ALA A 28 -2.38 -0.51 -3.22
CA ALA A 28 -1.45 -1.43 -2.57
C ALA A 28 -0.09 -1.46 -3.27
N ALA A 29 -0.08 -1.49 -4.61
CA ALA A 29 1.13 -1.43 -5.41
C ALA A 29 1.88 -0.11 -5.18
N GLY A 30 1.20 1.03 -5.30
CA GLY A 30 1.79 2.35 -5.09
C GLY A 30 2.37 2.51 -3.68
N TYR A 31 1.64 2.10 -2.65
CA TYR A 31 2.12 2.15 -1.28
C TYR A 31 3.27 1.16 -1.02
N GLY A 32 3.22 -0.03 -1.61
CA GLY A 32 4.31 -1.00 -1.57
C GLY A 32 5.61 -0.45 -2.17
N ILE A 33 5.52 0.12 -3.36
CA ILE A 33 6.67 0.76 -4.04
C ILE A 33 7.20 1.92 -3.21
N TYR A 34 6.33 2.79 -2.70
CA TYR A 34 6.74 3.93 -1.86
C TYR A 34 7.46 3.48 -0.59
N THR A 35 6.89 2.52 0.14
CA THR A 35 7.47 2.04 1.40
C THR A 35 8.79 1.33 1.18
N TRP A 36 8.90 0.51 0.12
CA TRP A 36 10.15 -0.10 -0.29
C TRP A 36 11.20 0.96 -0.64
N GLY A 37 10.88 1.88 -1.54
CA GLY A 37 11.81 2.93 -1.98
C GLY A 37 12.31 3.80 -0.83
N LYS A 38 11.43 4.17 0.11
CA LYS A 38 11.82 4.91 1.31
C LYS A 38 12.80 4.14 2.20
N LYS A 39 12.56 2.85 2.41
CA LYS A 39 13.45 1.98 3.21
C LYS A 39 14.80 1.79 2.52
N THR A 40 14.79 1.49 1.22
CA THR A 40 16.02 1.31 0.43
C THR A 40 16.84 2.60 0.39
N ASN A 41 16.21 3.74 0.16
CA ASN A 41 16.89 5.05 0.18
C ASN A 41 17.52 5.35 1.56
N ALA A 42 16.79 5.09 2.64
CA ALA A 42 17.32 5.24 3.99
C ALA A 42 18.49 4.29 4.28
N TYR A 43 18.42 3.04 3.79
CA TYR A 43 19.51 2.07 3.91
C TYR A 43 20.75 2.51 3.14
N ASN A 44 20.60 2.87 1.87
CA ASN A 44 21.73 3.28 1.02
C ASN A 44 22.45 4.51 1.59
N ASN A 45 21.72 5.45 2.17
CA ASN A 45 22.30 6.63 2.82
C ASN A 45 22.79 6.36 4.26
N SER A 46 22.64 5.15 4.78
CA SER A 46 23.19 4.77 6.09
C SER A 46 24.67 4.39 5.98
N LYS A 47 25.38 4.38 7.12
CA LYS A 47 26.77 3.86 7.17
C LYS A 47 26.86 2.41 6.69
N ALA A 48 25.90 1.58 7.07
CA ALA A 48 25.84 0.18 6.63
C ALA A 48 25.66 0.06 5.11
N GLY A 49 24.79 0.90 4.53
CA GLY A 49 24.61 0.96 3.08
C GLY A 49 25.85 1.44 2.33
N HIS A 50 26.54 2.46 2.84
CA HIS A 50 27.81 2.91 2.26
C HIS A 50 28.91 1.85 2.35
N LEU A 51 28.97 1.07 3.44
CA LEU A 51 29.90 -0.06 3.55
C LEU A 51 29.53 -1.21 2.59
N ALA A 52 28.24 -1.49 2.43
CA ALA A 52 27.76 -2.55 1.56
C ALA A 52 27.89 -2.22 0.05
N HIS A 53 27.83 -0.93 -0.32
CA HIS A 53 27.89 -0.50 -1.72
C HIS A 53 29.21 0.20 -2.09
N GLY A 54 30.00 0.66 -1.13
CA GLY A 54 31.29 1.34 -1.36
C GLY A 54 32.50 0.39 -1.39
N HIS A 55 32.29 -0.91 -1.21
CA HIS A 55 33.31 -1.96 -1.32
C HIS A 55 33.32 -2.65 -2.70
N ASP A 56 32.38 -2.29 -3.58
CA ASP A 56 32.19 -2.85 -4.92
C ASP A 56 32.87 -2.00 -6.03
N GLU A 57 33.62 -0.96 -5.66
CA GLU A 57 34.53 -0.17 -6.53
C GLU A 57 35.99 -0.59 -6.27
#